data_AF-A0A1H5B959-F1
#
_entry.id   AF-A0A1H5B959-F1
#
_cell.length_a   1.000
_cell.length_b   1.000
_cell.length_c   1.000
_cell.angle_alpha   90.00
_cell.angle_beta   90.00
_cell.angle_gamma   90.00
#
_symmetry.space_group_name_H-M   'P 1'
#
loop_
_entity.id
_entity.type
_entity.pdbx_description
1 polymer ?
#
loop_
_entity_poly.entity_id
_entity_poly.type
_entity_poly.pdbx_seq_one_letter_code
_entity_poly.pdbx_strand_id
1 'polypeptide(L)'
;MNAPVSGGAEQVFARFLDLERQTRAARNPSQLAYSLVNDAQALFGFRHAALLIAGKVQAVTGVSAVDPNAPFVAFVEQAVAQLFKGDVLKKARVISPDLLSESIQADWQSLSPAQVFWLPLIDHQGEVFGGLWLARDLPWNPPEQVLLSQLGDTYSHAWLALQPRKPWRLRWTRKRQLALVAVLVLGLLIPVRQSVLAPAEVVPLGGRVVAAPLDGVIAEFLVKPNQTVKTGDLLLRFESTTLKAQADVAERALGVAEAELKANSQRSFADAESSSKIDLLAARVEQKRAERDYARELLKRSEVRAERDGIAVFADAERWTGKPVQTGERLMEIADPTQAELRIELAVGDAISLEPGAQVALFLDSDPLQRHLARLERAAYEAQPTAGGQLAYRLDASFDQAPPRIGLRGTAKVFGDRAPLALYLLRKPLAGLRQSVGL
;
A
#
# COMPACT_ATOMS: atom_id res chain seq x y z
N MET A 1 -65.18 -8.87 -61.32
CA MET A 1 -65.57 -9.20 -59.94
C MET A 1 -65.86 -10.69 -59.88
N ASN A 2 -64.85 -11.50 -59.53
CA ASN A 2 -65.03 -12.92 -59.27
C ASN A 2 -64.57 -13.14 -57.84
N ALA A 3 -65.51 -13.34 -56.92
CA ALA A 3 -65.19 -14.06 -55.70
C ALA A 3 -65.29 -15.57 -56.02
N PRO A 4 -64.29 -16.36 -55.66
CA PRO A 4 -64.54 -17.76 -55.34
C PRO A 4 -64.17 -18.07 -53.89
N VAL A 5 -65.02 -18.88 -53.29
CA VAL A 5 -65.00 -19.40 -51.93
C VAL A 5 -63.83 -20.36 -51.74
N SER A 6 -62.92 -20.11 -50.80
CA SER A 6 -61.96 -21.11 -50.30
C SER A 6 -61.62 -20.95 -48.81
N GLY A 7 -62.59 -20.55 -47.97
CA GLY A 7 -62.30 -20.17 -46.58
C GLY A 7 -61.80 -21.29 -45.66
N GLY A 8 -62.05 -22.56 -45.97
CA GLY A 8 -61.73 -23.68 -45.05
C GLY A 8 -60.23 -23.95 -44.90
N ALA A 9 -59.49 -24.04 -46.01
CA ALA A 9 -58.05 -24.32 -45.97
C ALA A 9 -57.25 -23.13 -45.42
N GLU A 10 -57.62 -21.90 -45.81
CA GLU A 10 -57.02 -20.68 -45.29
C GLU A 10 -57.26 -20.52 -43.77
N GLN A 11 -58.46 -20.85 -43.28
CA GLN A 11 -58.77 -20.84 -41.84
C GLN A 11 -57.99 -21.90 -41.07
N VAL A 12 -57.86 -23.11 -41.60
CA VAL A 12 -57.05 -24.19 -41.00
C VAL A 12 -55.58 -23.78 -40.93
N PHE A 13 -55.03 -23.22 -42.00
CA PHE A 13 -53.65 -22.75 -42.04
C PHE A 13 -53.43 -21.55 -41.09
N ALA A 14 -54.37 -20.61 -41.01
CA ALA A 14 -54.31 -19.50 -40.07
C ALA A 14 -54.31 -19.99 -38.60
N ARG A 15 -55.14 -20.98 -38.27
CA ARG A 15 -55.15 -21.62 -36.93
C ARG A 15 -53.84 -22.33 -36.62
N PHE A 16 -53.26 -23.01 -37.60
CA PHE A 16 -51.96 -23.66 -37.47
C PHE A 16 -50.84 -22.65 -37.17
N LEU A 17 -50.78 -21.54 -37.92
CA LEU A 17 -49.81 -20.47 -37.69
C LEU A 17 -50.00 -19.80 -36.32
N ASP A 18 -51.25 -19.64 -35.88
CA ASP A 18 -51.51 -19.09 -34.55
C ASP A 18 -51.04 -20.03 -33.43
N LEU A 19 -51.23 -21.33 -33.58
CA LEU A 19 -50.70 -22.35 -32.67
C LEU A 19 -49.17 -22.28 -32.56
N GLU A 20 -48.45 -22.17 -33.68
CA GLU A 20 -46.99 -21.98 -33.67
C GLU A 20 -46.58 -20.70 -32.94
N ARG A 21 -47.30 -19.59 -33.19
CA ARG A 21 -47.06 -18.30 -32.57
C ARG A 21 -47.26 -18.36 -31.05
N GLN A 22 -48.35 -18.97 -30.59
CA GLN A 22 -48.66 -19.14 -29.17
C GLN A 22 -47.61 -20.01 -28.47
N THR A 23 -47.20 -21.12 -29.12
CA THR A 23 -46.13 -21.99 -28.62
C THR A 23 -44.83 -21.21 -28.37
N ARG A 24 -44.39 -20.41 -29.35
CA ARG A 24 -43.15 -19.61 -29.23
C ARG A 24 -43.29 -18.46 -28.22
N ALA A 25 -44.50 -18.02 -27.91
CA ALA A 25 -44.77 -16.95 -26.96
C ALA A 25 -44.83 -17.40 -25.49
N ALA A 26 -44.79 -18.71 -25.21
CA ALA A 26 -44.78 -19.24 -23.86
C ALA A 26 -43.57 -18.73 -23.05
N ARG A 27 -43.79 -18.31 -21.79
CA ARG A 27 -42.75 -17.66 -20.96
C ARG A 27 -42.02 -18.60 -20.01
N ASN A 28 -42.60 -19.76 -19.74
CA ASN A 28 -42.02 -20.76 -18.85
C ASN A 28 -42.38 -22.19 -19.30
N PRO A 29 -41.60 -23.22 -18.89
CA PRO A 29 -41.82 -24.60 -19.33
C PRO A 29 -43.19 -25.16 -18.98
N SER A 30 -43.78 -24.78 -17.84
CA SER A 30 -45.10 -25.26 -17.41
C SER A 30 -46.23 -24.74 -18.31
N GLN A 31 -46.18 -23.45 -18.68
CA GLN A 31 -47.12 -22.84 -19.63
C GLN A 31 -47.00 -23.49 -21.00
N LEU A 32 -45.76 -23.72 -21.46
CA LEU A 32 -45.53 -24.40 -22.73
C LEU A 32 -46.08 -25.83 -22.67
N ALA A 33 -45.77 -26.61 -21.63
CA ALA A 33 -46.24 -27.98 -21.47
C ALA A 33 -47.77 -28.10 -21.55
N TYR A 34 -48.50 -27.16 -20.91
CA TYR A 34 -49.95 -27.10 -21.00
C TYR A 34 -50.44 -26.79 -22.43
N SER A 35 -49.83 -25.80 -23.10
CA SER A 35 -50.17 -25.42 -24.47
C SER A 35 -49.99 -26.59 -25.45
N LEU A 36 -48.87 -27.32 -25.33
CA LEU A 36 -48.51 -28.44 -26.20
C LEU A 36 -49.54 -29.58 -26.20
N VAL A 37 -50.21 -29.84 -25.06
CA VAL A 37 -51.16 -30.96 -24.92
C VAL A 37 -52.63 -30.54 -25.09
N ASN A 38 -52.93 -29.24 -25.17
CA ASN A 38 -54.32 -28.76 -25.23
C ASN A 38 -54.62 -27.96 -26.50
N ASP A 39 -53.77 -27.02 -26.91
CA ASP A 39 -54.13 -26.01 -27.92
C ASP A 39 -54.28 -26.60 -29.32
N ALA A 40 -53.53 -27.68 -29.61
CA ALA A 40 -53.60 -28.42 -30.87
C ALA A 40 -54.85 -29.30 -31.01
N GLN A 41 -55.63 -29.50 -29.94
CA GLN A 41 -56.77 -30.41 -29.92
C GLN A 41 -57.86 -30.00 -30.92
N ALA A 42 -58.15 -28.70 -31.02
CA ALA A 42 -59.18 -28.18 -31.92
C ALA A 42 -58.85 -28.37 -33.41
N LEU A 43 -57.56 -28.56 -33.75
CA LEU A 43 -57.09 -28.72 -35.12
C LEU A 43 -56.93 -30.20 -35.51
N PHE A 44 -56.44 -31.04 -34.60
CA PHE A 44 -56.10 -32.45 -34.90
C PHE A 44 -57.08 -33.47 -34.28
N GLY A 45 -58.02 -33.02 -33.46
CA GLY A 45 -59.11 -33.85 -32.94
C GLY A 45 -58.67 -35.00 -32.04
N PHE A 46 -57.49 -34.90 -31.40
CA PHE A 46 -57.05 -35.93 -30.46
C PHE A 46 -57.85 -35.85 -29.15
N ARG A 47 -58.10 -37.01 -28.54
CA ARG A 47 -58.87 -37.10 -27.30
C ARG A 47 -57.96 -37.00 -26.08
N HIS A 48 -56.78 -37.60 -26.17
CA HIS A 48 -55.75 -37.53 -25.16
C HIS A 48 -54.41 -37.19 -25.80
N ALA A 49 -53.70 -36.21 -25.23
CA ALA A 49 -52.30 -35.97 -25.49
C ALA A 49 -51.51 -36.07 -24.17
N ALA A 50 -50.33 -36.68 -24.23
CA ALA A 50 -49.38 -36.66 -23.13
C ALA A 50 -48.03 -36.16 -23.63
N LEU A 51 -47.46 -35.17 -22.95
CA LEU A 51 -46.11 -34.67 -23.21
C LEU A 51 -45.13 -35.44 -22.33
N LEU A 52 -44.12 -36.06 -22.93
CA LEU A 52 -43.02 -36.70 -22.22
C LEU A 52 -41.72 -35.94 -22.44
N ILE A 53 -40.98 -35.72 -21.36
CA ILE A 53 -39.64 -35.14 -21.37
C ILE A 53 -38.75 -36.04 -20.53
N ALA A 54 -37.60 -36.45 -21.09
CA ALA A 54 -36.68 -37.40 -20.45
C ALA A 54 -37.40 -38.70 -19.97
N GLY A 55 -38.38 -39.17 -20.73
CA GLY A 55 -39.14 -40.40 -20.44
C GLY A 55 -40.22 -40.26 -19.36
N LYS A 56 -40.49 -39.05 -18.85
CA LYS A 56 -41.51 -38.78 -17.84
C LYS A 56 -42.62 -37.89 -18.36
N VAL A 57 -43.87 -38.21 -18.06
CA VAL A 57 -45.03 -37.40 -18.45
C VAL A 57 -45.02 -36.09 -17.65
N GLN A 58 -44.98 -34.97 -18.36
CA GLN A 58 -44.98 -33.62 -17.78
C GLN A 58 -46.35 -32.93 -17.83
N ALA A 59 -47.16 -33.26 -18.84
CA ALA A 59 -48.50 -32.70 -19.01
C ALA A 59 -49.41 -33.70 -19.75
N VAL A 60 -50.71 -33.65 -19.44
CA VAL A 60 -51.76 -34.44 -20.10
C VAL A 60 -52.93 -33.52 -20.43
N THR A 61 -53.61 -33.75 -21.56
CA THR A 61 -54.78 -32.96 -21.98
C THR A 61 -55.84 -32.88 -20.87
N GLY A 62 -56.39 -31.68 -20.66
CA GLY A 62 -57.52 -31.44 -19.77
C GLY A 62 -57.20 -31.47 -18.26
N VAL A 63 -55.93 -31.62 -17.86
CA VAL A 63 -55.54 -31.69 -16.45
C VAL A 63 -54.50 -30.60 -16.11
N SER A 64 -54.70 -29.91 -14.99
CA SER A 64 -53.79 -28.83 -14.54
C SER A 64 -52.50 -29.33 -13.87
N ALA A 65 -52.52 -30.52 -13.28
CA ALA A 65 -51.37 -31.17 -12.65
C ALA A 65 -51.43 -32.68 -12.87
N VAL A 66 -50.33 -33.27 -13.36
CA VAL A 66 -50.26 -34.71 -13.63
C VAL A 66 -50.07 -35.49 -12.33
N ASP A 67 -50.91 -36.48 -12.08
CA ASP A 67 -50.70 -37.48 -11.02
C ASP A 67 -49.78 -38.59 -11.55
N PRO A 68 -48.56 -38.78 -10.99
CA PRO A 68 -47.64 -39.83 -11.42
C PRO A 68 -48.18 -41.26 -11.26
N ASN A 69 -49.17 -41.47 -10.39
CA ASN A 69 -49.77 -42.78 -10.13
C ASN A 69 -51.01 -43.06 -11.01
N ALA A 70 -51.37 -42.14 -11.91
CA ALA A 70 -52.50 -42.35 -12.81
C ALA A 70 -52.22 -43.53 -13.77
N PRO A 71 -53.16 -44.48 -13.94
CA PRO A 71 -52.96 -45.64 -14.82
C PRO A 71 -52.56 -45.25 -16.26
N PHE A 72 -53.15 -44.19 -16.81
CA PHE A 72 -52.82 -43.68 -18.14
C PHE A 72 -51.37 -43.16 -18.23
N VAL A 73 -50.87 -42.50 -17.19
CA VAL A 73 -49.48 -42.00 -17.14
C VAL A 73 -48.50 -43.17 -17.11
N ALA A 74 -48.74 -44.16 -16.23
CA ALA A 74 -47.92 -45.35 -16.14
C ALA A 74 -47.89 -46.12 -17.48
N PHE A 75 -49.05 -46.28 -18.12
CA PHE A 75 -49.17 -46.87 -19.45
C PHE A 75 -48.32 -46.14 -20.49
N VAL A 76 -48.47 -44.82 -20.63
CA VAL A 76 -47.74 -44.05 -21.65
C VAL A 76 -46.24 -44.07 -21.39
N GLU A 77 -45.79 -43.94 -20.14
CA GLU A 77 -44.36 -44.02 -19.80
C GLU A 77 -43.76 -45.39 -20.14
N GLN A 78 -44.47 -46.49 -19.85
CA GLN A 78 -44.02 -47.83 -20.17
C GLN A 78 -44.02 -48.10 -21.68
N ALA A 79 -45.07 -47.68 -22.40
CA ALA A 79 -45.17 -47.82 -23.85
C ALA A 79 -44.02 -47.07 -24.56
N VAL A 80 -43.79 -45.80 -24.18
CA VAL A 80 -42.72 -44.99 -24.74
C VAL A 80 -41.35 -45.58 -24.38
N ALA A 81 -41.14 -46.07 -23.16
CA ALA A 81 -39.88 -46.71 -22.77
C ALA A 81 -39.58 -47.98 -23.59
N GLN A 82 -40.60 -48.81 -23.88
CA GLN A 82 -40.43 -50.00 -24.74
C GLN A 82 -40.11 -49.59 -26.19
N LEU A 83 -40.84 -48.63 -26.75
CA LEU A 83 -40.64 -48.17 -28.12
C LEU A 83 -39.30 -47.43 -28.31
N PHE A 84 -38.83 -46.73 -27.28
CA PHE A 84 -37.51 -46.08 -27.27
C PHE A 84 -36.39 -47.11 -27.35
N LYS A 85 -36.47 -48.22 -26.58
CA LYS A 85 -35.49 -49.33 -26.65
C LYS A 85 -35.46 -50.00 -28.02
N GLY A 86 -36.59 -50.02 -28.74
CA GLY A 86 -36.70 -50.54 -30.09
C GLY A 86 -36.28 -49.56 -31.20
N ASP A 87 -35.77 -48.37 -30.85
CA ASP A 87 -35.37 -47.30 -31.78
C ASP A 87 -36.49 -46.81 -32.71
N VAL A 88 -37.75 -46.99 -32.30
CA VAL A 88 -38.95 -46.68 -33.12
C VAL A 88 -39.30 -45.19 -33.08
N LEU A 89 -38.89 -44.49 -32.02
CA LEU A 89 -39.36 -43.14 -31.66
C LEU A 89 -38.56 -41.98 -32.26
N LYS A 90 -37.56 -42.25 -33.11
CA LYS A 90 -36.73 -41.21 -33.76
C LYS A 90 -37.47 -40.34 -34.77
N LYS A 91 -38.61 -40.79 -35.30
CA LYS A 91 -39.39 -40.07 -36.32
C LYS A 91 -40.86 -40.00 -35.92
N ALA A 92 -41.54 -38.95 -36.37
CA ALA A 92 -42.97 -38.79 -36.19
C ALA A 92 -43.71 -39.89 -36.96
N ARG A 93 -44.58 -40.66 -36.28
CA ARG A 93 -45.27 -41.80 -36.90
C ARG A 93 -46.50 -42.25 -36.11
N VAL A 94 -47.39 -42.94 -36.82
CA VAL A 94 -48.45 -43.74 -36.18
C VAL A 94 -47.82 -44.97 -35.51
N ILE A 95 -48.23 -45.24 -34.28
CA ILE A 95 -47.77 -46.38 -33.49
C ILE A 95 -48.77 -47.53 -33.66
N SER A 96 -48.28 -48.69 -34.07
CA SER A 96 -49.06 -49.92 -34.13
C SER A 96 -49.00 -50.65 -32.77
N PRO A 97 -50.12 -51.15 -32.23
CA PRO A 97 -50.13 -51.90 -30.98
C PRO A 97 -49.20 -53.13 -30.98
N ASP A 98 -49.00 -53.76 -32.15
CA ASP A 98 -48.14 -54.93 -32.33
C ASP A 98 -46.66 -54.71 -31.95
N LEU A 99 -46.22 -53.45 -31.86
CA LEU A 99 -44.86 -53.09 -31.45
C LEU A 99 -44.65 -53.15 -29.93
N LEU A 100 -45.74 -53.34 -29.16
CA LEU A 100 -45.75 -53.35 -27.70
C LEU A 100 -46.00 -54.76 -27.16
N SER A 101 -45.62 -54.99 -25.91
CA SER A 101 -45.89 -56.25 -25.22
C SER A 101 -47.38 -56.46 -24.95
N GLU A 102 -47.81 -57.71 -24.81
CA GLU A 102 -49.23 -58.06 -24.58
C GLU A 102 -49.84 -57.33 -23.37
N SER A 103 -49.06 -57.11 -22.30
CA SER A 103 -49.52 -56.35 -21.14
C SER A 103 -49.82 -54.89 -21.46
N ILE A 104 -48.94 -54.22 -22.20
CA ILE A 104 -49.15 -52.81 -22.59
C ILE A 104 -50.25 -52.69 -23.65
N GLN A 105 -50.42 -53.69 -24.52
CA GLN A 105 -51.54 -53.73 -25.46
C GLN A 105 -52.89 -53.81 -24.73
N ALA A 106 -52.99 -54.63 -23.68
CA ALA A 106 -54.20 -54.71 -22.85
C ALA A 106 -54.50 -53.37 -22.15
N ASP A 107 -53.48 -52.73 -21.58
CA ASP A 107 -53.61 -51.39 -20.98
C ASP A 107 -54.03 -50.34 -22.01
N TRP A 108 -53.47 -50.39 -23.23
CA TRP A 108 -53.87 -49.50 -24.32
C TRP A 108 -55.37 -49.64 -24.60
N GLN A 109 -55.86 -50.87 -24.82
CA GLN A 109 -57.28 -51.12 -25.13
C GLN A 109 -58.23 -50.56 -24.06
N SER A 110 -57.81 -50.54 -22.79
CA SER A 110 -58.61 -50.00 -21.70
C SER A 110 -58.47 -48.49 -21.49
N LEU A 111 -57.28 -47.91 -21.74
CA LEU A 111 -56.92 -46.56 -21.26
C LEU A 111 -56.75 -45.53 -22.39
N SER A 112 -56.61 -45.95 -23.65
CA SER A 112 -56.31 -45.04 -24.75
C SER A 112 -57.12 -45.35 -26.02
N PRO A 113 -57.48 -44.33 -26.81
CA PRO A 113 -58.03 -44.52 -28.15
C PRO A 113 -57.14 -45.37 -29.07
N ALA A 114 -57.75 -46.03 -30.05
CA ALA A 114 -57.06 -47.03 -30.89
C ALA A 114 -55.92 -46.47 -31.77
N GLN A 115 -55.98 -45.19 -32.15
CA GLN A 115 -55.02 -44.59 -33.09
C GLN A 115 -54.10 -43.61 -32.37
N VAL A 116 -52.82 -43.97 -32.24
CA VAL A 116 -51.81 -43.14 -31.59
C VAL A 116 -50.79 -42.64 -32.61
N PHE A 117 -50.50 -41.35 -32.54
CA PHE A 117 -49.40 -40.71 -33.24
C PHE A 117 -48.34 -40.26 -32.24
N TRP A 118 -47.10 -40.69 -32.46
CA TRP A 118 -45.94 -40.21 -31.73
C TRP A 118 -45.32 -39.04 -32.49
N LEU A 119 -45.16 -37.92 -31.80
CA LEU A 119 -44.45 -36.74 -32.32
C LEU A 119 -43.17 -36.52 -31.49
N PRO A 120 -41.97 -36.85 -32.00
CA PRO A 120 -40.73 -36.68 -31.27
C PRO A 120 -40.37 -35.20 -31.11
N LEU A 121 -39.76 -34.87 -29.96
CA LEU A 121 -39.07 -33.61 -29.74
C LEU A 121 -37.57 -33.85 -29.84
N ILE A 122 -36.93 -33.18 -30.80
CA ILE A 122 -35.55 -33.44 -31.22
C ILE A 122 -34.70 -32.21 -30.93
N ASP A 123 -33.53 -32.41 -30.33
CA ASP A 123 -32.62 -31.30 -30.05
C ASP A 123 -31.80 -30.86 -31.28
N HIS A 124 -30.97 -29.83 -31.12
CA HIS A 124 -30.10 -29.34 -32.21
C HIS A 124 -29.03 -30.36 -32.67
N GLN A 125 -28.82 -31.44 -31.92
CA GLN A 125 -27.87 -32.51 -32.23
C GLN A 125 -28.54 -33.71 -32.92
N GLY A 126 -29.87 -33.69 -33.07
CA GLY A 126 -30.63 -34.77 -33.69
C GLY A 126 -31.09 -35.85 -32.71
N GLU A 127 -30.93 -35.63 -31.40
CA GLU A 127 -31.31 -36.59 -30.36
C GLU A 127 -32.71 -36.32 -29.82
N VAL A 128 -33.48 -37.39 -29.58
CA VAL A 128 -34.85 -37.29 -29.03
C VAL A 128 -34.77 -37.07 -27.52
N PHE A 129 -35.13 -35.87 -27.05
CA PHE A 129 -35.18 -35.55 -25.61
C PHE A 129 -36.58 -35.71 -25.00
N GLY A 130 -37.60 -35.87 -25.83
CA GLY A 130 -38.99 -35.99 -25.43
C GLY A 130 -39.91 -36.27 -26.61
N GLY A 131 -41.22 -36.18 -26.39
CA GLY A 131 -42.21 -36.34 -27.45
C GLY A 131 -43.64 -36.21 -26.94
N LEU A 132 -44.58 -36.07 -27.87
CA LEU A 132 -46.01 -36.07 -27.59
C LEU A 132 -46.63 -37.39 -28.04
N TRP A 133 -47.40 -37.98 -27.15
CA TRP A 133 -48.28 -39.11 -27.42
C TRP A 133 -49.68 -38.58 -27.72
N LEU A 134 -50.12 -38.61 -28.98
CA LEU A 134 -51.43 -38.09 -29.41
C LEU A 134 -52.37 -39.25 -29.76
N ALA A 135 -53.45 -39.43 -29.00
CA ALA A 135 -54.37 -40.55 -29.17
C ALA A 135 -55.76 -40.09 -29.60
N ARG A 136 -56.33 -40.73 -30.62
CA ARG A 136 -57.68 -40.47 -31.13
C ARG A 136 -58.35 -41.74 -31.68
N ASP A 137 -59.65 -41.69 -31.93
CA ASP A 137 -60.40 -42.87 -32.42
C ASP A 137 -60.29 -43.04 -33.96
N LEU A 138 -60.04 -41.95 -34.69
CA LEU A 138 -59.94 -41.92 -36.16
C LEU A 138 -58.49 -42.08 -36.65
N PRO A 139 -58.24 -42.75 -37.79
CA PRO A 139 -56.88 -42.93 -38.32
C PRO A 139 -56.23 -41.61 -38.74
N TRP A 140 -54.91 -41.52 -38.64
CA TRP A 140 -54.12 -40.31 -38.95
C TRP A 140 -53.87 -40.15 -40.47
N ASN A 141 -54.35 -39.05 -41.04
CA ASN A 141 -54.19 -38.78 -42.48
C ASN A 141 -52.76 -38.33 -42.81
N PRO A 142 -52.18 -38.70 -43.97
CA PRO A 142 -50.82 -38.30 -44.33
C PRO A 142 -50.56 -36.79 -44.30
N PRO A 143 -51.46 -35.90 -44.78
CA PRO A 143 -51.24 -34.45 -44.69
C PRO A 143 -51.20 -33.93 -43.24
N GLU A 144 -52.02 -34.49 -42.35
CA GLU A 144 -52.03 -34.12 -40.93
C GLU A 144 -50.72 -34.54 -40.25
N GLN A 145 -50.15 -35.68 -40.62
CA GLN A 145 -48.86 -36.13 -40.09
C GLN A 145 -47.72 -35.18 -40.48
N VAL A 146 -47.75 -34.62 -41.69
CA VAL A 146 -46.77 -33.60 -42.13
C VAL A 146 -46.92 -32.32 -41.28
N LEU A 147 -48.15 -31.85 -41.08
CA LEU A 147 -48.42 -30.68 -40.23
C LEU A 147 -48.00 -30.90 -38.78
N LEU A 148 -48.28 -32.08 -38.21
CA LEU A 148 -47.84 -32.44 -36.86
C LEU A 148 -46.32 -32.48 -36.76
N SER A 149 -45.62 -33.05 -37.76
CA SER A 149 -44.16 -33.06 -37.78
C SER A 149 -43.58 -31.65 -37.76
N GLN A 150 -44.15 -30.72 -38.55
CA GLN A 150 -43.76 -29.32 -38.56
C GLN A 150 -44.01 -28.62 -37.21
N LEU A 151 -45.11 -28.95 -36.52
CA LEU A 151 -45.34 -28.48 -35.15
C LEU A 151 -44.32 -29.05 -34.17
N GLY A 152 -43.93 -30.32 -34.32
CA GLY A 152 -42.90 -30.96 -33.50
C GLY A 152 -41.58 -30.19 -33.52
N ASP A 153 -41.17 -29.68 -34.69
CA ASP A 153 -39.98 -28.84 -34.81
C ASP A 153 -40.13 -27.53 -34.04
N THR A 154 -41.29 -26.87 -34.17
CA THR A 154 -41.59 -25.64 -33.42
C THR A 154 -41.65 -25.89 -31.91
N TYR A 155 -42.23 -27.01 -31.48
CA TYR A 155 -42.33 -27.43 -30.08
C TYR A 155 -40.95 -27.70 -29.49
N SER A 156 -40.09 -28.39 -30.25
CA SER A 156 -38.71 -28.69 -29.88
C SER A 156 -37.90 -27.41 -29.65
N HIS A 157 -38.00 -26.48 -30.60
CA HIS A 157 -37.31 -25.19 -30.51
C HIS A 157 -37.80 -24.34 -29.33
N ALA A 158 -39.12 -24.24 -29.12
CA ALA A 158 -39.69 -23.50 -28.01
C ALA A 158 -39.28 -24.08 -26.64
N TRP A 159 -39.26 -25.41 -26.52
CA TRP A 159 -38.85 -26.09 -25.29
C TRP A 159 -37.38 -25.83 -24.95
N LEU A 160 -36.48 -25.98 -25.93
CA LEU A 160 -35.05 -25.74 -25.75
C LEU A 160 -34.72 -24.27 -25.43
N ALA A 161 -35.52 -23.33 -25.94
CA ALA A 161 -35.35 -21.91 -25.63
C ALA A 161 -35.68 -21.57 -24.16
N LEU A 162 -36.59 -22.33 -23.53
CA LEU A 162 -37.02 -22.13 -22.14
C LEU A 162 -36.23 -22.98 -21.13
N GLN A 163 -35.42 -23.95 -21.58
CA GLN A 163 -34.52 -24.67 -20.68
C GLN A 163 -33.43 -23.72 -20.14
N PRO A 164 -33.10 -23.80 -18.83
CA PRO A 164 -32.06 -22.96 -18.26
C PRO A 164 -30.69 -23.30 -18.87
N ARG A 165 -30.25 -22.52 -19.85
CA ARG A 165 -28.86 -22.54 -20.32
C ARG A 165 -27.98 -22.16 -19.14
N LYS A 166 -26.97 -22.99 -18.80
CA LYS A 166 -25.93 -22.64 -17.83
C LYS A 166 -25.38 -21.25 -18.21
N PRO A 167 -25.65 -20.18 -17.45
CA PRO A 167 -25.17 -18.87 -17.84
C PRO A 167 -23.65 -18.88 -17.75
N TRP A 168 -22.98 -18.32 -18.77
CA TRP A 168 -21.55 -18.07 -18.73
C TRP A 168 -21.28 -16.99 -17.67
N ARG A 169 -21.13 -17.42 -16.42
CA ARG A 169 -20.58 -16.60 -15.33
C ARG A 169 -19.15 -17.07 -15.11
N LEU A 170 -18.20 -16.13 -15.09
CA LEU A 170 -16.83 -16.36 -14.66
C LEU A 170 -16.83 -16.76 -13.17
N ARG A 171 -17.17 -18.02 -12.88
CA ARG A 171 -17.17 -18.57 -11.53
C ARG A 171 -15.72 -18.71 -11.09
N TRP A 172 -15.23 -17.73 -10.33
CA TRP A 172 -14.04 -17.91 -9.51
C TRP A 172 -14.33 -19.03 -8.50
N THR A 173 -13.88 -20.24 -8.84
CA THR A 173 -13.94 -21.40 -7.94
C THR A 173 -13.19 -21.08 -6.64
N ARG A 174 -13.64 -21.61 -5.49
CA ARG A 174 -12.94 -21.44 -4.18
C ARG A 174 -11.43 -21.71 -4.27
N LYS A 175 -11.01 -22.65 -5.13
CA LYS A 175 -9.59 -22.93 -5.42
C LYS A 175 -8.82 -21.73 -6.01
N ARG A 176 -9.44 -20.97 -6.92
CA ARG A 176 -8.85 -19.75 -7.51
C ARG A 176 -8.80 -18.59 -6.51
N GLN A 177 -9.81 -18.48 -5.64
CA GLN A 177 -9.79 -17.51 -4.53
C GLN A 177 -8.67 -17.82 -3.54
N LEU A 178 -8.54 -19.09 -3.12
CA LEU A 178 -7.44 -19.55 -2.26
C LEU A 178 -6.08 -19.34 -2.92
N ALA A 179 -5.94 -19.61 -4.21
CA ALA A 179 -4.71 -19.36 -4.95
C ALA A 179 -4.35 -17.86 -4.99
N LEU A 180 -5.32 -16.98 -5.21
CA LEU A 180 -5.10 -15.53 -5.19
C LEU A 180 -4.66 -15.06 -3.80
N VAL A 181 -5.33 -15.52 -2.74
CA VAL A 181 -4.96 -15.21 -1.35
C VAL A 181 -3.55 -15.72 -1.06
N ALA A 182 -3.20 -16.94 -1.49
CA ALA A 182 -1.86 -17.49 -1.32
C ALA A 182 -0.80 -16.64 -2.05
N VAL A 183 -1.08 -16.18 -3.28
CA VAL A 183 -0.17 -15.29 -4.03
C VAL A 183 0.00 -13.95 -3.32
N LEU A 184 -1.07 -13.36 -2.78
CA LEU A 184 -1.00 -12.11 -1.99
C LEU A 184 -0.17 -12.29 -0.71
N VAL A 185 -0.41 -13.37 0.03
CA VAL A 185 0.35 -13.71 1.25
C VAL A 185 1.83 -13.96 0.93
N LEU A 186 2.13 -14.65 -0.18
CA LEU A 186 3.50 -14.88 -0.61
C LEU A 186 4.18 -13.56 -1.03
N GLY A 187 3.45 -12.66 -1.69
CA GLY A 187 3.92 -11.32 -2.04
C GLY A 187 4.30 -10.48 -0.81
N LEU A 188 3.57 -10.63 0.29
CA LEU A 188 3.86 -9.98 1.58
C LEU A 188 5.16 -10.46 2.25
N LEU A 189 5.68 -11.63 1.86
CA LEU A 189 6.95 -12.18 2.36
C LEU A 189 8.18 -11.73 1.56
N ILE A 190 8.00 -11.01 0.45
CA ILE A 190 9.12 -10.52 -0.37
C ILE A 190 9.95 -9.51 0.44
N PRO A 191 11.29 -9.71 0.55
CA PRO A 191 12.15 -8.81 1.32
C PRO A 191 12.38 -7.49 0.57
N VAL A 192 11.94 -6.39 1.18
CA VAL A 192 12.12 -5.02 0.67
C VAL A 192 13.08 -4.24 1.57
N ARG A 193 13.88 -3.35 0.98
CA ARG A 193 14.78 -2.48 1.75
C ARG A 193 13.95 -1.44 2.51
N GLN A 194 14.10 -1.40 3.83
CA GLN A 194 13.47 -0.37 4.64
C GLN A 194 14.18 0.97 4.41
N SER A 195 13.42 2.05 4.47
CA SER A 195 13.99 3.40 4.46
C SER A 195 13.15 4.33 5.32
N VAL A 196 13.82 5.27 5.96
CA VAL A 196 13.19 6.30 6.79
C VAL A 196 13.66 7.67 6.32
N LEU A 197 12.77 8.65 6.43
CA LEU A 197 13.03 10.05 6.14
C LEU A 197 13.18 10.81 7.46
N ALA A 198 14.20 11.65 7.55
CA ALA A 198 14.47 12.46 8.73
C ALA A 198 15.08 13.82 8.32
N PRO A 199 14.78 14.91 9.04
CA PRO A 199 15.46 16.18 8.86
C PRO A 199 16.97 16.03 9.03
N ALA A 200 17.74 16.75 8.22
CA ALA A 200 19.19 16.70 8.26
C ALA A 200 19.83 18.06 7.97
N GLU A 201 21.02 18.26 8.53
CA GLU A 201 21.83 19.47 8.38
C GLU A 201 23.27 19.10 8.08
N VAL A 202 23.89 19.84 7.15
CA VAL A 202 25.31 19.72 6.82
C VAL A 202 26.12 20.48 7.86
N VAL A 203 26.86 19.78 8.69
CA VAL A 203 27.63 20.34 9.82
C VAL A 203 29.13 20.10 9.60
N PRO A 204 30.02 20.90 10.19
CA PRO A 204 31.45 20.71 10.00
C PRO A 204 31.94 19.39 10.61
N LEU A 205 32.80 18.68 9.88
CA LEU A 205 33.50 17.51 10.41
C LEU A 205 34.66 17.99 11.30
N GLY A 206 34.66 17.60 12.59
CA GLY A 206 35.75 17.92 13.51
C GLY A 206 35.93 19.42 13.78
N GLY A 207 34.84 20.19 13.85
CA GLY A 207 34.84 21.60 14.24
C GLY A 207 35.43 21.84 15.64
N ARG A 208 36.18 22.94 15.82
CA ARG A 208 36.77 23.32 17.12
C ARG A 208 35.94 24.43 17.72
N VAL A 209 35.29 24.13 18.84
CA VAL A 209 34.52 25.12 19.60
C VAL A 209 35.47 26.15 20.19
N VAL A 210 35.22 27.42 19.89
CA VAL A 210 35.86 28.57 20.53
C VAL A 210 34.92 29.06 21.62
N ALA A 211 35.31 28.81 22.87
CA ALA A 211 34.56 29.21 24.05
C ALA A 211 35.13 30.50 24.67
N ALA A 212 34.33 31.19 25.48
CA ALA A 212 34.78 32.33 26.25
C ALA A 212 35.88 31.92 27.25
N PRO A 213 37.08 32.54 27.21
CA PRO A 213 38.20 32.17 28.09
C PRO A 213 38.09 32.77 29.51
N LEU A 214 37.22 33.75 29.69
CA LEU A 214 36.96 34.45 30.96
C LEU A 214 35.55 35.05 30.96
N ASP A 215 35.08 35.40 32.16
CA ASP A 215 33.81 36.11 32.35
C ASP A 215 33.96 37.58 31.96
N GLY A 216 33.04 38.09 31.16
CA GLY A 216 33.09 39.49 30.75
C GLY A 216 32.07 39.86 29.67
N VAL A 217 32.15 41.10 29.20
CA VAL A 217 31.31 41.60 28.10
C VAL A 217 32.13 41.62 26.82
N ILE A 218 31.54 41.14 25.72
CA ILE A 218 32.17 41.20 24.40
C ILE A 218 32.10 42.66 23.90
N ALA A 219 33.25 43.30 23.70
CA ALA A 219 33.32 44.68 23.23
C ALA A 219 33.16 44.76 21.70
N GLU A 220 33.82 43.87 20.97
CA GLU A 220 33.70 43.79 19.51
C GLU A 220 33.91 42.37 19.00
N PHE A 221 33.24 42.08 17.89
CA PHE A 221 33.41 40.86 17.12
C PHE A 221 34.03 41.23 15.77
N LEU A 222 35.25 40.78 15.52
CA LEU A 222 36.08 41.25 14.40
C LEU A 222 35.95 40.39 13.14
N VAL A 223 35.33 39.21 13.28
CA VAL A 223 35.17 38.24 12.21
C VAL A 223 33.69 38.13 11.84
N LYS A 224 33.39 37.94 10.56
CA LYS A 224 32.04 37.74 10.04
C LYS A 224 31.69 36.25 9.96
N PRO A 225 30.39 35.89 10.00
CA PRO A 225 29.97 34.51 9.76
C PRO A 225 30.49 33.99 8.41
N ASN A 226 31.00 32.75 8.41
CA ASN A 226 31.60 32.07 7.27
C ASN A 226 32.88 32.73 6.71
N GLN A 227 33.48 33.69 7.41
CA GLN A 227 34.76 34.26 7.02
C GLN A 227 35.88 33.26 7.27
N THR A 228 36.81 33.16 6.31
CA THR A 228 38.05 32.39 6.47
C THR A 228 38.98 33.08 7.46
N VAL A 229 39.49 32.31 8.41
CA VAL A 229 40.44 32.73 9.45
C VAL A 229 41.67 31.84 9.42
N LYS A 230 42.82 32.42 9.77
CA LYS A 230 44.09 31.72 9.97
C LYS A 230 44.43 31.67 11.45
N THR A 231 45.27 30.72 11.80
CA THR A 231 45.82 30.54 13.14
C THR A 231 46.44 31.84 13.64
N GLY A 232 46.00 32.30 14.81
CA GLY A 232 46.46 33.55 15.44
C GLY A 232 45.63 34.80 15.08
N ASP A 233 44.72 34.73 14.11
CA ASP A 233 43.83 35.84 13.76
C ASP A 233 42.94 36.20 14.95
N LEU A 234 42.74 37.49 15.18
CA LEU A 234 41.89 38.00 16.25
C LEU A 234 40.42 37.86 15.86
N LEU A 235 39.66 37.10 16.66
CA LEU A 235 38.26 36.78 16.38
C LEU A 235 37.30 37.78 17.01
N LEU A 236 37.53 38.07 18.29
CA LEU A 236 36.74 39.00 19.10
C LEU A 236 37.56 39.52 20.27
N ARG A 237 37.10 40.62 20.85
CA ARG A 237 37.73 41.26 22.01
C ARG A 237 36.68 41.51 23.10
N PHE A 238 37.05 41.19 24.33
CA PHE A 238 36.30 41.53 25.53
C PHE A 238 36.57 42.97 25.95
N GLU A 239 35.65 43.55 26.72
CA GLU A 239 35.88 44.84 27.38
C GLU A 239 37.08 44.74 28.32
N SER A 240 38.20 45.38 27.93
CA SER A 240 39.50 45.18 28.55
C SER A 240 39.96 46.37 29.39
N THR A 241 39.14 47.41 29.56
CA THR A 241 39.53 48.64 30.27
C THR A 241 40.01 48.36 31.70
N THR A 242 39.28 47.52 32.44
CA THR A 242 39.63 47.15 33.82
C THR A 242 40.86 46.23 33.88
N LEU A 243 40.94 45.23 32.98
CA LEU A 243 42.07 44.30 32.87
C LEU A 243 43.37 45.03 32.53
N LYS A 244 43.30 46.01 31.61
CA LYS A 244 44.44 46.84 31.23
C LYS A 244 44.91 47.71 32.39
N ALA A 245 43.98 48.37 33.09
CA ALA A 245 44.30 49.16 34.27
C ALA A 245 44.95 48.30 35.37
N GLN A 246 44.47 47.08 35.60
CA GLN A 246 45.06 46.14 36.55
C GLN A 246 46.48 45.72 36.15
N ALA A 247 46.72 45.41 34.87
CA ALA A 247 48.05 45.08 34.36
C ALA A 247 49.03 46.26 34.51
N ASP A 248 48.58 47.49 34.21
CA ASP A 248 49.38 48.70 34.34
C ASP A 248 49.74 48.99 35.82
N VAL A 249 48.79 48.79 36.75
CA VAL A 249 49.02 48.95 38.20
C VAL A 249 50.03 47.91 38.71
N ALA A 250 49.87 46.64 38.29
CA ALA A 250 50.78 45.57 38.70
C ALA A 250 52.20 45.77 38.15
N GLU A 251 52.34 46.26 36.91
CA GLU A 251 53.63 46.62 36.31
C GLU A 251 54.34 47.71 37.13
N ARG A 252 53.61 48.77 37.52
CA ARG A 252 54.17 49.84 38.35
C ARG A 252 54.56 49.35 39.74
N ALA A 253 53.74 48.49 40.35
CA ALA A 253 54.02 47.91 41.65
C ALA A 253 55.29 47.04 41.64
N LEU A 254 55.50 46.27 40.57
CA LEU A 254 56.75 45.54 40.34
C LEU A 254 57.94 46.50 40.22
N GLY A 255 57.82 47.56 39.42
CA GLY A 255 58.88 48.56 39.27
C GLY A 255 59.28 49.24 40.58
N VAL A 256 58.32 49.50 41.48
CA VAL A 256 58.59 50.01 42.83
C VAL A 256 59.37 48.99 43.67
N ALA A 257 58.93 47.72 43.67
CA ALA A 257 59.60 46.67 44.42
C ALA A 257 61.03 46.41 43.92
N GLU A 258 61.26 46.43 42.60
CA GLU A 258 62.57 46.26 41.99
C GLU A 258 63.50 47.44 42.34
N ALA A 259 62.98 48.67 42.35
CA ALA A 259 63.73 49.84 42.78
C ALA A 259 64.10 49.79 44.27
N GLU A 260 63.17 49.35 45.13
CA GLU A 260 63.42 49.14 46.56
C GLU A 260 64.51 48.09 46.80
N LEU A 261 64.44 46.94 46.12
CA LEU A 261 65.46 45.89 46.21
C LEU A 261 66.82 46.42 45.76
N LYS A 262 66.87 47.12 44.61
CA LYS A 262 68.12 47.71 44.09
C LYS A 262 68.72 48.71 45.07
N ALA A 263 67.92 49.63 45.61
CA ALA A 263 68.39 50.62 46.57
C ALA A 263 68.90 50.00 47.87
N ASN A 264 68.26 48.93 48.37
CA ASN A 264 68.70 48.23 49.58
C ASN A 264 69.92 47.33 49.32
N SER A 265 70.02 46.69 48.15
CA SER A 265 71.21 45.92 47.77
C SER A 265 72.46 46.79 47.76
N GLN A 266 72.36 48.01 47.24
CA GLN A 266 73.45 48.99 47.26
C GLN A 266 73.83 49.42 48.68
N ARG A 267 72.85 49.57 49.59
CA ARG A 267 73.11 49.89 51.00
C ARG A 267 73.68 48.71 51.81
N SER A 268 73.31 47.47 51.47
CA SER A 268 73.77 46.27 52.17
C SER A 268 75.28 45.99 52.03
N PHE A 269 75.96 46.60 51.07
CA PHE A 269 77.42 46.59 51.00
C PHE A 269 78.10 47.40 52.11
N ALA A 270 77.39 48.33 52.76
CA ALA A 270 77.93 49.23 53.78
C ALA A 270 77.50 48.88 55.22
N ASP A 271 76.49 48.02 55.40
CA ASP A 271 75.87 47.74 56.70
C ASP A 271 75.36 46.28 56.79
N ALA A 272 75.81 45.55 57.81
CA ALA A 272 75.55 44.12 57.97
C ALA A 272 74.07 43.79 58.30
N GLU A 273 73.35 44.71 58.96
CA GLU A 273 71.93 44.52 59.29
C GLU A 273 71.05 44.54 58.04
N SER A 274 71.46 45.32 57.03
CA SER A 274 70.80 45.45 55.74
C SER A 274 70.86 44.17 54.87
N SER A 275 71.77 43.23 55.15
CA SER A 275 71.86 41.94 54.45
C SER A 275 70.64 41.04 54.69
N SER A 276 70.02 41.11 55.87
CA SER A 276 68.86 40.28 56.24
C SER A 276 67.55 40.68 55.52
N LYS A 277 67.46 41.93 55.06
CA LYS A 277 66.28 42.48 54.37
C LYS A 277 66.29 42.20 52.87
N ILE A 278 67.43 41.83 52.30
CA ILE A 278 67.57 41.54 50.86
C ILE A 278 66.71 40.34 50.46
N ASP A 279 66.74 39.26 51.24
CA ASP A 279 65.96 38.05 50.93
C ASP A 279 64.45 38.33 50.97
N LEU A 280 63.99 39.12 51.94
CA LEU A 280 62.59 39.53 52.04
C LEU A 280 62.17 40.42 50.86
N LEU A 281 63.01 41.38 50.47
CA LEU A 281 62.74 42.26 49.33
C LEU A 281 62.79 41.50 48.00
N ALA A 282 63.69 40.52 47.86
CA ALA A 282 63.74 39.63 46.72
C ALA A 282 62.46 38.79 46.61
N ALA A 283 61.98 38.21 47.72
CA ALA A 283 60.71 37.51 47.77
C ALA A 283 59.52 38.43 47.40
N ARG A 284 59.55 39.70 47.81
CA ARG A 284 58.54 40.70 47.45
C ARG A 284 58.55 41.04 45.96
N VAL A 285 59.72 41.16 45.35
CA VAL A 285 59.86 41.34 43.89
C VAL A 285 59.27 40.14 43.15
N GLU A 286 59.61 38.92 43.55
CA GLU A 286 59.05 37.71 42.93
C GLU A 286 57.54 37.63 43.09
N GLN A 287 56.99 38.00 44.25
CA GLN A 287 55.54 38.12 44.45
C GLN A 287 54.92 39.12 43.47
N LYS A 288 55.48 40.34 43.35
CA LYS A 288 54.95 41.37 42.44
C LYS A 288 55.12 40.99 40.97
N ARG A 289 56.16 40.24 40.63
CA ARG A 289 56.36 39.70 39.28
C ARG A 289 55.26 38.71 38.93
N ALA A 290 54.95 37.78 39.85
CA ALA A 290 53.85 36.83 39.67
C ALA A 290 52.49 37.53 39.55
N GLU A 291 52.21 38.56 40.36
CA GLU A 291 50.98 39.37 40.25
C GLU A 291 50.87 40.07 38.88
N ARG A 292 51.97 40.65 38.39
CA ARG A 292 52.04 41.29 37.06
C ARG A 292 51.79 40.28 35.96
N ASP A 293 52.49 39.15 35.99
CA ASP A 293 52.38 38.11 34.96
C ASP A 293 50.95 37.55 34.92
N TYR A 294 50.31 37.37 36.07
CA TYR A 294 48.89 36.99 36.15
C TYR A 294 47.97 38.04 35.52
N ALA A 295 48.15 39.33 35.84
CA ALA A 295 47.34 40.40 35.26
C ALA A 295 47.53 40.53 33.74
N ARG A 296 48.77 40.34 33.24
CA ARG A 296 49.06 40.32 31.79
C ARG A 296 48.42 39.13 31.10
N GLU A 297 48.43 37.95 31.72
CA GLU A 297 47.80 36.76 31.17
C GLU A 297 46.27 36.92 31.09
N LEU A 298 45.63 37.49 32.12
CA LEU A 298 44.20 37.84 32.06
C LEU A 298 43.89 38.83 30.94
N LEU A 299 44.72 39.88 30.77
CA LEU A 299 44.57 40.81 29.67
C LEU A 299 44.75 40.13 28.31
N LYS A 300 45.72 39.22 28.17
CA LYS A 300 45.93 38.45 26.93
C LYS A 300 44.71 37.60 26.60
N ARG A 301 44.05 37.02 27.61
CA ARG A 301 42.80 36.25 27.44
C ARG A 301 41.59 37.11 27.08
N SER A 302 41.65 38.44 27.20
CA SER A 302 40.57 39.32 26.70
C SER A 302 40.53 39.36 25.17
N GLU A 303 41.59 38.93 24.50
CA GLU A 303 41.67 38.78 23.05
C GLU A 303 41.54 37.30 22.67
N VAL A 304 40.43 36.93 22.02
CA VAL A 304 40.23 35.56 21.57
C VAL A 304 40.74 35.42 20.15
N ARG A 305 41.68 34.50 19.95
CA ARG A 305 42.34 34.25 18.65
C ARG A 305 42.01 32.87 18.13
N ALA A 306 42.13 32.70 16.81
CA ALA A 306 41.94 31.42 16.15
C ALA A 306 43.03 30.42 16.53
N GLU A 307 42.64 29.26 17.06
CA GLU A 307 43.57 28.15 17.37
C GLU A 307 44.02 27.41 16.11
N ARG A 308 43.29 27.54 15.00
CA ARG A 308 43.54 26.86 13.73
C ARG A 308 42.99 27.62 12.54
N ASP A 309 43.42 27.21 11.35
CA ASP A 309 42.88 27.69 10.08
C ASP A 309 41.48 27.10 9.82
N GLY A 310 40.59 27.87 9.18
CA GLY A 310 39.25 27.41 8.82
C GLY A 310 38.28 28.54 8.50
N ILE A 311 36.98 28.27 8.61
CA ILE A 311 35.90 29.24 8.56
C ILE A 311 35.25 29.40 9.95
N ALA A 312 34.88 30.63 10.30
CA ALA A 312 34.16 30.92 11.53
C ALA A 312 32.65 30.64 11.36
N VAL A 313 32.14 29.63 12.06
CA VAL A 313 30.74 29.19 12.01
C VAL A 313 30.00 29.67 13.27
N PHE A 314 29.10 30.63 13.08
CA PHE A 314 28.20 31.16 14.09
C PHE A 314 27.04 31.90 13.42
N ALA A 315 25.96 32.17 14.16
CA ALA A 315 24.73 32.73 13.59
C ALA A 315 24.87 34.20 13.16
N ASP A 316 25.31 35.06 14.08
CA ASP A 316 25.39 36.51 13.87
C ASP A 316 26.33 37.14 14.90
N ALA A 317 27.13 38.11 14.49
CA ALA A 317 28.07 38.85 15.33
C ALA A 317 27.36 39.90 16.19
N GLU A 318 26.30 40.51 15.65
CA GLU A 318 25.60 41.64 16.29
C GLU A 318 24.89 41.21 17.59
N ARG A 319 24.53 39.94 17.71
CA ARG A 319 23.91 39.35 18.91
C ARG A 319 24.88 39.21 20.09
N TRP A 320 26.18 39.26 19.83
CA TRP A 320 27.22 39.05 20.84
C TRP A 320 27.82 40.36 21.33
N THR A 321 27.94 41.37 20.47
CA THR A 321 28.48 42.68 20.85
C THR A 321 27.66 43.29 21.99
N GLY A 322 28.32 43.62 23.10
CA GLY A 322 27.70 44.16 24.32
C GLY A 322 27.05 43.11 25.23
N LYS A 323 27.04 41.82 24.85
CA LYS A 323 26.44 40.75 25.66
C LYS A 323 27.43 40.26 26.73
N PRO A 324 27.01 40.11 28.00
CA PRO A 324 27.80 39.43 29.02
C PRO A 324 27.83 37.92 28.76
N VAL A 325 29.00 37.31 28.89
CA VAL A 325 29.23 35.87 28.71
C VAL A 325 30.03 35.28 29.86
N GLN A 326 29.86 33.98 30.09
CA GLN A 326 30.57 33.23 31.13
C GLN A 326 31.68 32.36 30.53
N THR A 327 32.70 32.09 31.33
CA THR A 327 33.81 31.19 31.01
C THR A 327 33.26 29.84 30.56
N GLY A 328 33.68 29.38 29.38
CA GLY A 328 33.19 28.13 28.77
C GLY A 328 31.94 28.28 27.89
N GLU A 329 31.28 29.44 27.84
CA GLU A 329 30.17 29.67 26.92
C GLU A 329 30.65 29.57 25.47
N ARG A 330 29.95 28.81 24.64
CA ARG A 330 30.28 28.59 23.23
C ARG A 330 29.96 29.84 22.41
N LEU A 331 31.00 30.49 21.88
CA LEU A 331 30.86 31.72 21.09
C LEU A 331 30.76 31.42 19.60
N MET A 332 31.66 30.57 19.09
CA MET A 332 31.67 30.15 17.69
C MET A 332 32.36 28.79 17.54
N GLU A 333 32.42 28.29 16.31
CA GLU A 333 33.17 27.10 15.94
C GLU A 333 34.04 27.40 14.72
N ILE A 334 35.31 27.00 14.74
CA ILE A 334 36.19 27.10 13.57
C ILE A 334 36.22 25.74 12.90
N ALA A 335 35.97 25.68 11.60
CA ALA A 335 35.90 24.42 10.84
C ALA A 335 36.53 24.51 9.45
N ASP A 336 36.97 23.38 8.90
CA ASP A 336 37.41 23.31 7.51
C ASP A 336 36.16 23.30 6.59
N PRO A 337 36.01 24.25 5.66
CA PRO A 337 34.84 24.30 4.77
C PRO A 337 34.76 23.10 3.80
N THR A 338 35.86 22.38 3.59
CA THR A 338 35.93 21.22 2.69
C THR A 338 35.58 19.91 3.40
N GLN A 339 35.55 19.90 4.73
CA GLN A 339 35.25 18.73 5.55
C GLN A 339 33.93 18.94 6.28
N ALA A 340 32.88 18.27 5.81
CA ALA A 340 31.57 18.30 6.43
C ALA A 340 31.04 16.89 6.62
N GLU A 341 30.25 16.73 7.68
CA GLU A 341 29.44 15.55 7.97
C GLU A 341 27.96 15.92 7.87
N LEU A 342 27.14 14.90 7.68
CA LEU A 342 25.70 15.02 7.67
C LEU A 342 25.16 14.62 9.04
N ARG A 343 24.52 15.58 9.73
CA ARG A 343 23.80 15.33 10.96
C ARG A 343 22.33 15.10 10.65
N ILE A 344 21.77 13.99 11.12
CA ILE A 344 20.39 13.60 10.86
C ILE A 344 19.69 13.43 12.21
N GLU A 345 18.49 13.99 12.33
CA GLU A 345 17.67 13.90 13.54
C GLU A 345 16.51 12.91 13.28
N LEU A 346 16.71 11.65 13.68
CA LEU A 346 15.74 10.58 13.46
C LEU A 346 14.74 10.47 14.62
N ALA A 347 13.47 10.79 14.36
CA ALA A 347 12.41 10.65 15.37
C ALA A 347 12.32 9.22 15.93
N VAL A 348 12.14 9.10 17.25
CA VAL A 348 12.09 7.79 17.94
C VAL A 348 11.01 6.87 17.36
N GLY A 349 9.85 7.41 16.98
CA GLY A 349 8.77 6.63 16.37
C GLY A 349 9.10 6.05 14.98
N ASP A 350 10.07 6.64 14.29
CA ASP A 350 10.51 6.19 12.97
C ASP A 350 11.83 5.38 13.04
N ALA A 351 12.40 5.15 14.23
CA ALA A 351 13.66 4.44 14.44
C ALA A 351 13.64 2.98 13.91
N ILE A 352 14.46 2.70 12.90
CA ILE A 352 14.71 1.35 12.37
C ILE A 352 16.08 0.85 12.86
N SER A 353 16.31 -0.46 12.77
CA SER A 353 17.66 -1.00 12.86
C SER A 353 18.52 -0.43 11.74
N LEU A 354 19.60 0.25 12.11
CA LEU A 354 20.56 0.87 11.22
C LEU A 354 21.94 0.32 11.54
N GLU A 355 22.59 -0.30 10.56
CA GLU A 355 23.98 -0.74 10.68
C GLU A 355 24.95 0.39 10.29
N PRO A 356 26.14 0.47 10.90
CA PRO A 356 27.21 1.33 10.40
C PRO A 356 27.52 1.01 8.93
N GLY A 357 27.72 2.05 8.12
CA GLY A 357 27.90 1.94 6.67
C GLY A 357 26.60 1.94 5.86
N ALA A 358 25.43 2.03 6.51
CA ALA A 358 24.15 2.18 5.84
C ALA A 358 24.15 3.36 4.85
N GLN A 359 23.53 3.16 3.68
CA GLN A 359 23.45 4.20 2.66
C GLN A 359 22.50 5.31 3.13
N VAL A 360 22.92 6.56 2.90
CA VAL A 360 22.12 7.76 3.15
C VAL A 360 22.06 8.58 1.87
N ALA A 361 20.88 9.11 1.56
CA ALA A 361 20.70 10.08 0.49
C ALA A 361 20.12 11.37 1.07
N LEU A 362 20.88 12.46 1.00
CA LEU A 362 20.44 13.80 1.37
C LEU A 362 19.80 14.49 0.16
N PHE A 363 18.63 15.08 0.38
CA PHE A 363 17.94 15.97 -0.54
C PHE A 363 17.91 17.36 0.12
N LEU A 364 18.58 18.33 -0.46
CA LEU A 364 18.68 19.69 0.10
C LEU A 364 17.38 20.45 -0.12
N ASP A 365 17.00 21.32 0.81
CA ASP A 365 15.81 22.17 0.64
C ASP A 365 15.95 23.14 -0.55
N SER A 366 17.18 23.53 -0.87
CA SER A 366 17.51 24.38 -2.01
C SER A 366 17.50 23.64 -3.35
N ASP A 367 17.76 22.33 -3.34
CA ASP A 367 17.76 21.48 -4.55
C ASP A 367 17.27 20.06 -4.20
N PRO A 368 15.94 19.86 -4.14
CA PRO A 368 15.36 18.59 -3.72
C PRO A 368 15.43 17.49 -4.79
N LEU A 369 15.82 17.83 -6.03
CA LEU A 369 15.93 16.86 -7.13
C LEU A 369 17.33 16.22 -7.19
N GLN A 370 18.35 16.90 -6.69
CA GLN A 370 19.69 16.35 -6.57
C GLN A 370 19.86 15.58 -5.27
N ARG A 371 20.36 14.35 -5.39
CA ARG A 371 20.70 13.50 -4.25
C ARG A 371 22.20 13.61 -3.95
N HIS A 372 22.54 13.89 -2.71
CA HIS A 372 23.91 13.78 -2.20
C HIS A 372 24.05 12.47 -1.41
N LEU A 373 24.94 11.60 -1.87
CA LEU A 373 25.15 10.29 -1.24
C LEU A 373 26.12 10.42 -0.06
N ALA A 374 25.75 9.76 1.03
CA ALA A 374 26.54 9.67 2.26
C ALA A 374 26.41 8.25 2.85
N ARG A 375 27.27 7.95 3.82
CA ARG A 375 27.27 6.69 4.57
C ARG A 375 27.16 6.98 6.05
N LEU A 376 26.29 6.23 6.71
CA LEU A 376 26.12 6.31 8.15
C LEU A 376 27.41 5.87 8.85
N GLU A 377 28.00 6.72 9.68
CA GLU A 377 29.16 6.35 10.49
C GLU A 377 28.72 5.94 11.89
N ARG A 378 27.82 6.73 12.49
CA ARG A 378 27.41 6.54 13.87
C ARG A 378 25.94 6.86 14.09
N ALA A 379 25.29 6.03 14.90
CA ALA A 379 23.98 6.29 15.47
C ALA A 379 24.14 6.45 16.99
N ALA A 380 23.66 7.56 17.55
CA ALA A 380 23.64 7.77 19.00
C ALA A 380 22.63 6.81 19.65
N TYR A 381 23.03 6.19 20.77
CA TYR A 381 22.17 5.25 21.51
C TYR A 381 21.09 5.95 22.34
N GLU A 382 21.29 7.22 22.66
CA GLU A 382 20.38 8.01 23.49
C GLU A 382 19.64 9.04 22.63
N ALA A 383 18.32 9.13 22.81
CA ALA A 383 17.50 10.13 22.16
C ALA A 383 17.58 11.46 22.91
N GLN A 384 17.73 12.56 22.18
CA GLN A 384 17.82 13.91 22.73
C GLN A 384 16.63 14.75 22.27
N PRO A 385 16.19 15.74 23.08
CA PRO A 385 15.19 16.70 22.64
C PRO A 385 15.76 17.57 21.53
N THR A 386 15.07 17.57 20.39
CA THR A 386 15.33 18.48 19.26
C THR A 386 14.89 19.90 19.61
N ALA A 387 15.29 20.88 18.79
CA ALA A 387 14.83 22.28 18.95
C ALA A 387 13.29 22.42 18.92
N GLY A 388 12.58 21.48 18.28
CA GLY A 388 11.12 21.41 18.26
C GLY A 388 10.48 20.66 19.45
N GLY A 389 11.26 20.22 20.44
CA GLY A 389 10.78 19.52 21.63
C GLY A 389 10.46 18.04 21.44
N GLN A 390 10.69 17.48 20.25
CA GLN A 390 10.51 16.05 19.99
C GLN A 390 11.79 15.27 20.27
N LEU A 391 11.68 14.04 20.78
CA LEU A 391 12.82 13.15 20.97
C LEU A 391 13.28 12.56 19.64
N ALA A 392 14.58 12.72 19.34
CA ALA A 392 15.21 12.15 18.15
C ALA A 392 16.58 11.54 18.49
N TYR A 393 16.92 10.46 17.78
CA TYR A 393 18.27 9.92 17.73
C TYR A 393 19.12 10.74 16.78
N ARG A 394 20.31 11.14 17.23
CA ARG A 394 21.30 11.78 16.37
C ARG A 394 22.05 10.73 15.57
N LEU A 395 22.06 10.88 14.25
CA LEU A 395 22.88 10.08 13.35
C LEU A 395 23.92 10.99 12.69
N ASP A 396 25.16 10.53 12.60
CA ASP A 396 26.27 11.22 11.92
C ASP A 396 26.69 10.38 10.70
N ALA A 397 26.78 11.00 9.54
CA ALA A 397 27.11 10.35 8.26
C ALA A 397 28.17 11.13 7.47
N SER A 398 29.07 10.43 6.79
CA SER A 398 30.11 11.02 5.94
C SER A 398 29.69 11.05 4.47
N PHE A 399 29.99 12.13 3.74
CA PHE A 399 29.70 12.21 2.31
C PHE A 399 30.67 11.34 1.48
N ASP A 400 30.14 10.66 0.45
CA ASP A 400 30.96 9.86 -0.48
C ASP A 400 31.74 10.75 -1.49
N GLN A 401 31.26 11.96 -1.73
CA GLN A 401 31.82 12.94 -2.66
C GLN A 401 32.03 14.29 -1.95
N ALA A 402 32.47 15.31 -2.69
CA ALA A 402 32.61 16.67 -2.18
C ALA A 402 31.32 17.11 -1.47
N PRO A 403 31.39 17.47 -0.17
CA PRO A 403 30.20 17.78 0.59
C PRO A 403 29.58 19.10 0.12
N PRO A 404 28.26 19.26 0.27
CA PRO A 404 27.62 20.56 0.15
C PRO A 404 28.16 21.55 1.18
N ARG A 405 27.85 22.84 0.98
CA ARG A 405 28.24 23.89 1.92
C ARG A 405 27.66 23.62 3.32
N ILE A 406 28.49 23.81 4.35
CA ILE A 406 28.09 23.76 5.75
C ILE A 406 26.94 24.75 6.02
N GLY A 407 25.98 24.33 6.86
CA GLY A 407 24.79 25.09 7.24
C GLY A 407 23.59 24.88 6.33
N LEU A 408 23.72 24.12 5.24
CA LEU A 408 22.58 23.73 4.42
C LEU A 408 21.72 22.67 5.12
N ARG A 409 20.40 22.76 4.92
CA ARG A 409 19.40 21.86 5.49
C ARG A 409 18.65 21.10 4.40
N GLY A 410 18.09 19.98 4.79
CA GLY A 410 17.34 19.12 3.90
C GLY A 410 16.69 17.93 4.60
N THR A 411 16.26 16.98 3.80
CA THR A 411 15.74 15.69 4.27
C THR A 411 16.69 14.57 3.88
N ALA A 412 17.13 13.79 4.86
CA ALA A 412 17.90 12.58 4.63
C ALA A 412 16.99 11.35 4.55
N LYS A 413 17.20 10.54 3.51
CA LYS A 413 16.66 9.20 3.37
C LYS A 413 17.72 8.19 3.79
N VAL A 414 17.53 7.58 4.95
CA VAL A 414 18.41 6.55 5.50
C VAL A 414 17.87 5.17 5.12
N PHE A 415 18.70 4.35 4.50
CA PHE A 415 18.33 2.99 4.09
C PHE A 415 18.78 1.99 5.17
N GLY A 416 17.85 1.20 5.69
CA GLY A 416 18.16 0.12 6.63
C GLY A 416 18.10 -1.26 5.98
N ASP A 417 17.99 -2.27 6.83
CA ASP A 417 18.00 -3.67 6.41
C ASP A 417 16.77 -4.05 5.57
N ARG A 418 16.92 -5.20 4.90
CA ARG A 418 15.80 -5.82 4.19
C ARG A 418 14.87 -6.49 5.19
N ALA A 419 13.59 -6.16 5.12
CA ALA A 419 12.56 -6.80 5.91
C ALA A 419 11.40 -7.25 5.00
N PRO A 420 10.62 -8.27 5.41
CA PRO A 420 9.40 -8.65 4.71
C PRO A 420 8.47 -7.44 4.50
N LEU A 421 7.87 -7.35 3.31
CA LEU A 421 6.93 -6.28 2.95
C LEU A 421 5.79 -6.13 3.98
N ALA A 422 5.32 -7.24 4.55
CA ALA A 422 4.34 -7.24 5.65
C ALA A 422 4.79 -6.37 6.84
N LEU A 423 6.02 -6.55 7.31
CA LEU A 423 6.56 -5.77 8.41
C LEU A 423 6.76 -4.31 8.01
N TYR A 424 7.21 -4.03 6.79
CA TYR A 424 7.36 -2.66 6.30
C TYR A 424 6.02 -1.90 6.28
N LEU A 425 4.95 -2.50 5.74
CA LEU A 425 3.64 -1.88 5.63
C LEU A 425 2.91 -1.78 6.98
N LEU A 426 3.03 -2.81 7.81
CA LEU A 426 2.30 -2.88 9.08
C LEU A 426 3.05 -2.23 10.25
N ARG A 427 4.29 -1.77 10.08
CA ARG A 427 5.12 -1.21 11.16
C ARG A 427 4.45 -0.06 11.91
N LYS A 428 3.99 0.98 11.21
CA LYS A 428 3.33 2.15 11.82
C LYS A 428 1.99 1.80 12.49
N PRO A 429 1.06 1.08 11.86
CA PRO A 429 -0.20 0.72 12.53
C PRO A 429 0.03 -0.25 13.69
N LEU A 430 0.98 -1.19 13.61
CA LEU A 430 1.33 -2.06 14.74
C LEU A 430 1.92 -1.26 15.91
N ALA A 431 2.79 -0.29 15.64
CA ALA A 431 3.34 0.58 16.68
C ALA A 431 2.25 1.42 17.37
N GLY A 432 1.30 1.97 16.59
CA GLY A 432 0.16 2.71 17.13
C GLY A 432 -0.81 1.84 17.94
N LEU A 433 -1.12 0.63 17.46
CA LEU A 433 -1.91 -0.37 18.20
C LEU A 433 -1.22 -0.78 19.50
N ARG A 434 0.09 -1.00 19.46
CA ARG A 434 0.88 -1.33 20.64
C ARG A 434 0.80 -0.21 21.68
N GLN A 435 0.98 1.03 21.25
CA GLN A 435 0.90 2.20 22.11
C GLN A 435 -0.51 2.44 22.69
N SER A 436 -1.58 2.11 21.95
CA SER A 436 -2.95 2.28 22.44
C SER A 436 -3.44 1.13 23.32
N VAL A 437 -2.95 -0.09 23.09
CA VAL A 437 -3.36 -1.32 23.82
C VAL A 437 -2.42 -1.62 25.00
N GLY A 438 -1.24 -0.99 25.07
CA GLY A 438 -0.31 -1.13 26.20
C GLY A 438 0.49 -2.44 26.23
N LEU A 439 0.59 -3.13 25.09
CA LEU A 439 1.57 -4.20 24.85
C LEU A 439 2.94 -3.61 24.48
#